data_AF-A0A7C5CS96-F1
#
_entry.id   AF-A0A7C5CS96-F1
#
_cell.length_a   1.000
_cell.length_b   1.000
_cell.length_c   1.000
_cell.angle_alpha   90.00
_cell.angle_beta   90.00
_cell.angle_gamma   90.00
#
_symmetry.space_group_name_H-M   'P 1'
#
loop_
_entity.id
_entity.type
_entity.pdbx_description
1 polymer ?
#
loop_
_entity_poly.entity_id
_entity_poly.type
_entity_poly.pdbx_seq_one_letter_code
_entity_poly.pdbx_strand_id
1 'polypeptide(L)' 'MKPRGPVVAIDGPSGSGKSTVSRNVARRLGFKYVDTGA' A
#
# COMPACT_ATOMS: atom_id res chain seq x y z
N MET A 1 9.39 15.47 18.13
CA MET A 1 8.84 14.26 17.45
C MET A 1 9.21 14.33 15.98
N LYS A 2 9.76 13.28 15.37
CA LYS A 2 9.98 13.28 13.91
C LYS A 2 8.63 13.26 13.19
N PRO A 3 8.45 13.99 12.07
CA PRO A 3 7.26 13.87 11.25
C PRO A 3 7.06 12.41 10.84
N ARG A 4 5.83 11.90 10.95
CA ARG A 4 5.50 10.60 10.37
C ARG A 4 5.61 10.73 8.85
N GLY A 5 6.28 9.78 8.21
CA GLY A 5 6.37 9.71 6.76
C GLY A 5 4.99 9.56 6.10
N PRO A 6 4.90 9.72 4.77
CA PRO A 6 3.63 9.65 4.05
C PRO A 6 2.96 8.27 4.22
N VAL A 7 1.63 8.27 4.30
CA VAL A 7 0.79 7.07 4.31
C VAL A 7 -0.06 7.08 3.03
N VAL A 8 -0.09 5.95 2.32
CA VAL A 8 -0.78 5.82 1.03
C VAL A 8 -1.84 4.74 1.14
N ALA A 9 -3.08 5.09 0.80
CA ALA A 9 -4.19 4.15 0.64
C ALA A 9 -4.37 3.83 -0.85
N ILE A 10 -4.65 2.57 -1.17
CA ILE A 10 -4.92 2.10 -2.53
C ILE A 10 -6.29 1.44 -2.52
N ASP A 11 -7.24 2.02 -3.27
CA ASP A 11 -8.63 1.60 -3.30
C ASP A 11 -9.10 1.28 -4.73
N GLY A 12 -10.21 0.55 -4.85
CA GLY A 12 -10.81 0.11 -6.10
C GLY A 12 -11.61 -1.19 -5.99
N PRO A 13 -12.28 -1.65 -7.07
CA PRO A 13 -13.17 -2.81 -7.04
C PRO A 13 -12.48 -4.12 -6.65
N SER A 14 -13.23 -5.10 -6.14
CA SER A 14 -12.69 -6.45 -5.88
C SER A 14 -12.17 -7.08 -7.18
N GLY A 15 -11.10 -7.88 -7.08
CA GLY A 15 -10.47 -8.52 -8.24
C GLY A 15 -9.62 -7.62 -9.15
N SER A 16 -9.58 -6.30 -8.93
CA SER A 16 -8.81 -5.35 -9.78
C SER A 16 -7.28 -5.39 -9.60
N GLY A 17 -6.75 -6.27 -8.73
CA GLY A 17 -5.30 -6.43 -8.54
C GLY A 17 -4.64 -5.44 -7.56
N LYS A 18 -5.43 -4.69 -6.76
CA LYS A 18 -4.94 -3.71 -5.77
C LYS A 18 -3.82 -4.23 -4.90
N SER A 19 -4.00 -5.37 -4.23
CA SER A 19 -2.98 -5.94 -3.34
C SER A 19 -1.67 -6.25 -4.07
N THR A 20 -1.74 -6.65 -5.34
CA THR A 20 -0.55 -6.88 -6.19
C THR A 20 0.16 -5.56 -6.49
N VAL A 21 -0.57 -4.52 -6.89
CA VAL A 21 -0.01 -3.19 -7.14
C VAL A 21 0.57 -2.59 -5.85
N SER A 22 -0.18 -2.62 -4.75
CA SER A 22 0.24 -2.12 -3.44
C SER A 22 1.54 -2.77 -2.96
N ARG A 23 1.68 -4.10 -3.07
CA ARG A 23 2.91 -4.81 -2.73
C ARG A 23 4.09 -4.38 -3.60
N ASN A 24 3.87 -4.25 -4.91
CA ASN A 24 4.92 -3.86 -5.85
C ASN A 24 5.40 -2.42 -5.63
N VAL A 25 4.47 -1.48 -5.43
CA VAL A 25 4.77 -0.08 -5.12
C VAL A 25 5.52 0.01 -3.79
N ALA A 26 5.04 -0.69 -2.75
CA ALA A 26 5.68 -0.67 -1.45
C ALA A 26 7.13 -1.17 -1.51
N ARG A 27 7.36 -2.30 -2.19
CA ARG A 27 8.70 -2.85 -2.43
C ARG A 27 9.59 -1.89 -3.21
N ARG A 28 9.06 -1.25 -4.27
CA ARG A 28 9.85 -0.36 -5.14
C ARG A 28 10.20 0.97 -4.47
N LEU A 29 9.34 1.47 -3.58
CA LEU A 29 9.52 2.76 -2.91
C LEU A 29 10.02 2.65 -1.45
N GLY A 30 10.23 1.43 -0.95
CA GLY A 30 10.67 1.20 0.43
C GLY A 30 9.59 1.48 1.49
N PHE A 31 8.31 1.41 1.11
CA PHE A 31 7.20 1.55 2.07
C PHE A 31 6.93 0.23 2.78
N LYS A 32 6.43 0.32 4.01
CA LYS A 32 5.82 -0.82 4.69
C LYS A 32 4.46 -1.11 4.04
N TYR A 33 4.30 -2.31 3.49
CA TYR A 33 2.99 -2.81 3.05
C TYR A 33 2.18 -3.26 4.27
N VAL A 34 0.92 -2.83 4.33
CA VAL A 34 -0.06 -3.25 5.33
C VAL A 34 -1.25 -3.81 4.56
N ASP A 35 -1.54 -5.09 4.77
CA ASP A 35 -2.76 -5.71 4.27
C ASP A 35 -3.83 -5.59 5.35
N THR A 36 -4.98 -5.03 5.02
CA THR A 36 -6.10 -4.95 5.96
C THR A 36 -6.94 -6.22 5.96
N GLY A 37 -6.77 -7.10 4.97
CA GLY A 37 -7.65 -8.25 4.73
C GLY A 37 -9.06 -7.79 4.35
N ALA A 38 -9.46 -8.03 3.10
CA ALA A 38 -10.83 -7.92 2.63
C ALA A 38 -11.10 -9.07 1.67
#